data_AF-A0A3D2PXJ5-F1
#
_entry.id   AF-A0A3D2PXJ5-F1
#
_cell.length_a   1.000
_cell.length_b   1.000
_cell.length_c   1.000
_cell.angle_alpha   90.00
_cell.angle_beta   90.00
_cell.angle_gamma   90.00
#
_symmetry.space_group_name_H-M   'P 1'
#
loop_
_entity.id
_entity.type
_entity.pdbx_description
1 polymer ?
#
loop_
_entity_poly.entity_id
_entity_poly.type
_entity_poly.pdbx_seq_one_letter_code
_entity_poly.pdbx_strand_id
1 'polypeptide(L)' 'IVSTPTCGPCLGGYMGILAENERCVSTTNRNFVGRMGHVDSEIYLASPAVAAASAITGKISSPEEV' A
#
# COMPACT_ATOMS: atom_id res chain seq x y z
N ILE A 1 -10.84 6.12 -1.19
CA ILE A 1 -11.14 6.49 -2.61
C ILE A 1 -11.43 5.20 -3.35
N VAL A 2 -12.47 5.15 -4.18
CA VAL A 2 -12.76 3.98 -5.03
C VAL A 2 -12.38 4.35 -6.47
N SER A 3 -11.60 3.50 -7.13
CA SER A 3 -11.11 3.70 -8.49
C SER A 3 -11.77 2.75 -9.49
N THR A 4 -11.68 3.07 -10.78
CA THR A 4 -11.93 2.08 -11.84
C THR A 4 -11.00 0.88 -11.68
N PRO A 5 -11.43 -0.33 -12.10
CA PRO A 5 -10.60 -1.52 -12.06
C PRO A 5 -9.38 -1.34 -12.96
N THR A 6 -8.23 -1.17 -12.34
CA THR A 6 -6.91 -1.03 -12.96
C THR A 6 -5.90 -1.73 -12.06
N CYS A 7 -4.64 -1.82 -12.49
CA CYS A 7 -3.58 -2.32 -11.62
C CYS A 7 -3.12 -1.31 -10.55
N GLY A 8 -3.74 -0.12 -10.46
CA GLY A 8 -3.36 0.92 -9.49
C GLY A 8 -1.91 1.38 -9.68
N PRO A 9 -1.17 1.68 -8.59
CA PRO A 9 0.21 2.14 -8.68
C PRO A 9 1.19 0.99 -8.96
N CYS A 10 0.74 -0.13 -9.53
CA CYS A 10 1.55 -1.33 -9.72
C CYS A 10 2.89 -1.06 -10.40
N LEU A 11 3.00 -0.11 -11.32
CA LEU A 11 4.28 0.25 -11.97
C LEU A 11 4.61 1.73 -11.73
N GLY A 12 4.15 2.30 -10.60
CA GLY A 12 4.29 3.71 -10.28
C GLY A 12 3.59 4.66 -11.27
N GLY A 13 2.64 4.16 -12.08
CA GLY A 13 2.08 4.90 -13.22
C GLY A 13 0.63 5.37 -13.07
N TYR A 14 -0.03 5.07 -11.95
CA TYR A 14 -1.43 5.40 -11.75
C TYR A 14 -1.73 5.58 -10.26
N MET A 15 -2.87 6.22 -9.94
CA MET A 15 -3.31 6.67 -8.60
C MET A 15 -2.69 5.93 -7.40
N GLY A 16 -2.24 6.71 -6.41
CA GLY A 16 -1.56 6.19 -5.21
C GLY A 16 -0.07 5.97 -5.41
N ILE A 17 0.57 6.80 -6.26
CA ILE A 17 2.02 6.80 -6.42
C ILE A 17 2.66 7.28 -5.12
N LEU A 18 3.62 6.51 -4.60
CA LEU A 18 4.31 6.84 -3.35
C LEU A 18 5.39 7.90 -3.57
N ALA A 19 5.39 8.90 -2.71
CA ALA A 19 6.44 9.90 -2.61
C ALA A 19 7.68 9.36 -1.87
N GLU A 20 8.73 10.19 -1.80
CA GLU A 20 9.94 9.88 -1.04
C GLU A 20 9.62 9.62 0.44
N ASN A 21 10.17 8.53 1.00
CA ASN A 21 9.98 8.10 2.39
C ASN A 21 8.52 7.77 2.79
N GLU A 22 7.58 7.66 1.84
CA GLU A 22 6.23 7.19 2.14
C GLU A 22 6.18 5.67 2.35
N ARG A 23 5.25 5.25 3.22
CA ARG A 23 5.02 3.85 3.56
C ARG A 23 3.62 3.42 3.16
N CYS A 24 3.51 2.31 2.46
CA CYS A 24 2.25 1.76 1.99
C CYS A 24 2.02 0.35 2.54
N VAL A 25 0.80 0.09 3.03
CA VAL A 25 0.31 -1.27 3.25
C VAL A 25 -0.55 -1.66 2.05
N SER A 26 -0.16 -2.73 1.36
CA SER A 26 -0.73 -3.12 0.06
C SER A 26 -1.25 -4.55 0.07
N THR A 27 -2.40 -4.78 -0.56
CA THR A 27 -2.94 -6.12 -0.83
C THR A 27 -2.51 -6.68 -2.19
N THR A 28 -1.51 -6.05 -2.82
CA THR A 28 -0.88 -6.58 -4.04
C THR A 28 0.11 -7.70 -3.70
N ASN A 29 0.85 -8.20 -4.69
CA ASN A 29 1.80 -9.31 -4.53
C ASN A 29 3.27 -8.94 -4.78
N ARG A 30 3.60 -7.64 -4.88
CA ARG A 30 4.96 -7.18 -5.20
C ARG A 30 5.32 -5.95 -4.37
N ASN A 31 6.50 -5.96 -3.77
CA ASN A 31 7.01 -4.90 -2.90
C ASN A 31 8.51 -4.59 -3.13
N PHE A 32 9.01 -4.84 -4.34
CA PHE A 32 10.39 -4.47 -4.64
C PHE A 32 10.57 -2.93 -4.68
N VAL A 33 11.80 -2.48 -4.48
CA VAL A 33 12.19 -1.06 -4.44
C VAL A 33 11.69 -0.31 -5.67
N GLY A 34 11.03 0.84 -5.47
CA GLY A 34 10.47 1.68 -6.54
C GLY A 34 9.23 1.10 -7.25
N ARG A 35 8.61 0.03 -6.73
CA ARG A 35 7.46 -0.61 -7.38
C ARG A 35 6.25 0.31 -7.53
N MET A 36 5.95 1.12 -6.51
CA MET A 36 4.76 1.97 -6.46
C MET A 36 5.06 3.47 -6.55
N GLY A 37 6.30 3.86 -6.86
CA GLY A 37 6.69 5.26 -6.90
C GLY A 37 8.16 5.45 -6.62
N HIS A 38 8.49 6.34 -5.68
CA HIS A 38 9.86 6.67 -5.33
C HIS A 38 10.65 5.44 -4.86
N VAL A 39 11.96 5.40 -5.14
CA VAL A 39 12.84 4.28 -4.74
C VAL A 39 12.98 4.19 -3.21
N ASP A 40 12.91 5.31 -2.52
CA ASP A 40 12.94 5.38 -1.05
C ASP A 40 11.57 5.18 -0.38
N SER A 41 10.55 4.77 -1.16
CA SER A 41 9.26 4.37 -0.58
C SER A 41 9.30 2.90 -0.12
N GLU A 42 8.53 2.59 0.91
CA GLU A 42 8.46 1.24 1.47
C GLU A 42 7.06 0.64 1.28
N ILE A 43 7.01 -0.64 0.88
CA ILE A 43 5.76 -1.36 0.63
C ILE A 43 5.70 -2.61 1.49
N TYR A 44 4.63 -2.73 2.27
CA TYR A 44 4.36 -3.84 3.17
C TYR A 44 3.16 -4.63 2.62
N LEU A 45 3.38 -5.91 2.29
CA LEU A 45 2.31 -6.77 1.78
C LEU A 45 1.49 -7.34 2.94
N ALA A 46 0.18 -7.26 2.80
CA ALA A 46 -0.75 -7.68 3.84
C ALA A 46 -2.03 -8.26 3.26
N SER A 47 -2.76 -9.02 4.08
CA SER A 47 -4.13 -9.45 3.74
C SER A 47 -5.09 -8.25 3.75
N PRO A 48 -6.25 -8.35 3.07
CA PRO A 48 -7.27 -7.29 3.11
C PRO A 48 -7.70 -6.91 4.54
N ALA A 49 -7.78 -7.88 5.45
CA ALA A 49 -8.15 -7.64 6.85
C ALA A 49 -7.11 -6.78 7.58
N VAL A 50 -5.81 -7.11 7.43
CA VAL A 50 -4.71 -6.33 8.03
C VAL A 50 -4.60 -4.95 7.39
N ALA A 51 -4.79 -4.83 6.07
CA ALA A 51 -4.78 -3.55 5.37
C ALA A 51 -5.91 -2.63 5.86
N ALA A 52 -7.11 -3.17 6.05
CA ALA A 52 -8.25 -2.44 6.61
C ALA A 52 -7.99 -2.01 8.07
N ALA A 53 -7.50 -2.92 8.90
CA ALA A 53 -7.15 -2.62 10.30
C ALA A 53 -6.10 -1.52 10.39
N SER A 54 -5.04 -1.62 9.57
CA SER A 54 -3.96 -0.64 9.54
C SER A 54 -4.42 0.73 9.01
N ALA A 55 -5.38 0.75 8.08
CA ALA A 55 -5.98 1.99 7.60
C ALA A 55 -6.82 2.69 8.68
N ILE A 56 -7.37 1.96 9.64
CA ILE A 56 -8.12 2.51 10.78
C ILE A 56 -7.16 3.04 11.86
N THR A 57 -6.12 2.29 12.20
CA THR A 57 -5.20 2.64 13.30
C THR A 57 -4.08 3.60 12.88
N GLY A 58 -3.83 3.76 11.58
CA GLY A 58 -2.74 4.59 11.05
C GLY A 58 -1.35 3.97 11.20
N LYS A 59 -1.26 2.68 11.55
CA LYS A 59 -0.02 1.89 11.69
C LYS A 59 -0.30 0.44 11.32
N ILE A 60 0.74 -0.36 11.10
CA ILE A 60 0.54 -1.80 10.84
C ILE A 60 -0.09 -2.44 12.08
N SER A 61 -1.30 -2.98 11.94
CA SER A 61 -2.11 -3.53 13.03
C SER A 61 -2.78 -4.85 12.66
N SER A 62 -2.94 -5.72 13.67
CA SER A 62 -3.75 -6.94 13.56
C SER A 62 -5.24 -6.58 13.49
N PRO A 63 -6.07 -7.35 12.76
CA PRO A 63 -7.53 -7.19 12.78
C PRO A 63 -8.15 -7.30 14.17
N GLU A 64 -7.49 -7.93 15.14
CA GLU A 64 -7.96 -8.05 16.53
C GLU A 64 -7.71 -6.78 17.37
N GLU A 65 -6.92 -5.83 16.88
CA GLU A 65 -6.60 -4.58 17.58
C GLU A 65 -7.55 -3.42 17.25
N VAL A 66 -8.61 -3.68 16.46
CA VAL A 66 -9.55 -2.70 15.92
C VAL A 66 -10.97 -2.94 16.40
#